data_AF-A0A947CV44-F1
#
_entry.id   AF-A0A947CV44-F1
#
_cell.length_a   1.000
_cell.length_b   1.000
_cell.length_c   1.000
_cell.angle_alpha   90.00
_cell.angle_beta   90.00
_cell.angle_gamma   90.00
#
_symmetry.space_group_name_H-M   'P 1'
#
loop_
_entity.id
_entity.type
_entity.pdbx_description
1 polymer ?
#
loop_
_entity_poly.entity_id
_entity_poly.type
_entity_poly.pdbx_seq_one_letter_code
_entity_poly.pdbx_strand_id
1 'polypeptide(L)'
;MRTLALVFLLSAAVGPAAADDGGLIYPSEGKLWLRNDDGRGDRQQLAAIPGGKDVDSIAIDYRGQVALLRIGESWHRLPLRPGAKSVALDCKGDARLSGNGRCVVCIDTRGKPVVWVFGKGGRGKRYQLPEASVVGFAGGKLLLERTGKLVRTALGSKKRELVSPHAPASRFLASPNGKRAIGYYPGSKEQDNKDEGLYSFRLDGRAVKRRLLRNGTPVVWSLDSRWVVIGLDDQACLLAAIGGQYKCWSDYQASTVTADGKRIFLRRKRDDSKAIDIYAAATKG
;
A
#
# COMPACT_ATOMS: atom_id res chain seq x y z
N MET A 1 -26.01 31.47 14.32
CA MET A 1 -25.80 30.12 14.86
C MET A 1 -24.69 29.45 14.06
N ARG A 2 -23.51 29.21 14.65
CA ARG A 2 -22.38 28.53 13.98
C ARG A 2 -22.48 27.04 14.26
N THR A 3 -22.80 26.25 13.25
CA THR A 3 -22.83 24.79 13.34
C THR A 3 -21.39 24.27 13.39
N LEU A 4 -20.94 23.81 14.56
CA LEU A 4 -19.69 23.05 14.67
C LEU A 4 -19.90 21.69 13.98
N ALA A 5 -19.27 21.48 12.82
CA ALA A 5 -19.15 20.17 12.22
C ALA A 5 -18.08 19.39 13.01
N LEU A 6 -18.52 18.45 13.85
CA LEU A 6 -17.65 17.51 14.55
C LEU A 6 -17.15 16.49 13.51
N VAL A 7 -15.93 16.68 13.01
CA VAL A 7 -15.26 15.68 12.16
C VAL A 7 -14.74 14.57 13.08
N PHE A 8 -15.45 13.46 13.18
CA PHE A 8 -14.92 12.24 13.78
C PHE A 8 -13.80 11.70 12.87
N LEU A 9 -12.55 11.95 13.26
CA LEU A 9 -11.40 11.25 12.71
C LEU A 9 -11.44 9.81 13.23
N LEU A 10 -11.93 8.88 12.42
CA LEU A 10 -11.69 7.46 12.68
C LEU A 10 -10.18 7.22 12.66
N SER A 11 -9.58 6.92 13.82
CA SER A 11 -8.22 6.40 13.90
C SER A 11 -8.17 5.08 13.16
N ALA A 12 -7.70 5.10 11.91
CA ALA A 12 -7.45 3.89 11.14
C ALA A 12 -6.37 3.10 11.88
N ALA A 13 -6.77 2.04 12.55
CA ALA A 13 -5.81 1.24 13.27
C ALA A 13 -4.88 0.52 12.29
N VAL A 14 -3.62 0.38 12.69
CA VAL A 14 -2.58 -0.18 11.84
C VAL A 14 -2.85 -1.65 11.59
N GLY A 15 -3.08 -1.96 10.31
CA GLY A 15 -3.07 -3.33 9.86
C GLY A 15 -1.63 -3.87 9.84
N PRO A 16 -1.40 -5.14 10.18
CA PRO A 16 -0.12 -5.80 9.94
C PRO A 16 0.28 -5.79 8.46
N ALA A 17 1.53 -6.17 8.18
CA ALA A 17 2.07 -6.39 6.85
C ALA A 17 2.66 -7.81 6.74
N ALA A 18 2.45 -8.48 5.60
CA ALA A 18 3.01 -9.81 5.37
C ALA A 18 4.50 -9.75 4.95
N ALA A 19 5.26 -10.75 5.37
CA ALA A 19 6.63 -11.03 4.96
C ALA A 19 6.68 -12.15 3.90
N ASP A 20 7.78 -12.21 3.15
CA ASP A 20 8.04 -13.18 2.07
C ASP A 20 7.96 -14.65 2.55
N ASP A 21 8.33 -14.93 3.80
CA ASP A 21 8.38 -16.26 4.41
C ASP A 21 7.02 -16.72 4.99
N GLY A 22 5.95 -15.96 4.77
CA GLY A 22 4.66 -16.21 5.41
C GLY A 22 4.63 -15.74 6.86
N GLY A 23 5.46 -14.78 7.25
CA GLY A 23 5.32 -14.09 8.53
C GLY A 23 4.35 -12.90 8.49
N LEU A 24 3.79 -12.56 9.64
CA LEU A 24 3.01 -11.36 9.91
C LEU A 24 3.84 -10.37 10.73
N ILE A 25 4.09 -9.19 10.17
CA ILE A 25 4.79 -8.10 10.86
C ILE A 25 3.76 -7.10 11.39
N TYR A 26 3.82 -6.81 12.69
CA TYR A 26 2.87 -5.90 13.35
C TYR A 26 3.51 -5.06 14.46
N PRO A 27 3.00 -3.84 14.70
CA PRO A 27 3.42 -3.01 15.83
C PRO A 27 2.72 -3.44 17.13
N SER A 28 3.49 -3.55 18.22
CA SER A 28 2.96 -3.78 19.57
C SER A 28 4.00 -3.39 20.62
N GLU A 29 3.58 -2.76 21.72
CA GLU A 29 4.45 -2.41 22.86
C GLU A 29 5.71 -1.60 22.44
N GLY A 30 5.54 -0.64 21.54
CA GLY A 30 6.65 0.19 21.03
C GLY A 30 7.68 -0.57 20.19
N LYS A 31 7.34 -1.77 19.70
CA LYS A 31 8.22 -2.63 18.89
C LYS A 31 7.49 -3.16 17.65
N LEU A 32 8.27 -3.57 16.65
CA LEU A 32 7.80 -4.39 15.53
C LEU A 32 8.11 -5.85 15.82
N TRP A 33 7.09 -6.68 15.67
CA TRP A 33 7.13 -8.12 15.91
C TRP A 33 6.86 -8.87 14.61
N LEU A 34 7.50 -10.03 14.46
CA LEU A 34 7.18 -11.06 13.48
C LEU A 34 6.49 -12.21 14.20
N ARG A 35 5.44 -12.74 13.59
CA ARG A 35 4.77 -13.98 14.00
C ARG A 35 4.46 -14.81 12.77
N ASN A 36 4.32 -16.12 12.89
CA ASN A 36 3.91 -16.96 11.76
C ASN A 36 2.50 -16.57 11.26
N ASP A 37 2.23 -16.79 9.97
CA ASP A 37 0.94 -16.54 9.32
C ASP A 37 -0.21 -17.43 9.80
N ASP A 38 0.03 -18.43 10.63
CA ASP A 38 -1.00 -19.22 11.30
C ASP A 38 -1.38 -18.62 12.66
N GLY A 39 -0.72 -17.52 13.06
CA GLY A 39 -0.88 -16.88 14.36
C GLY A 39 -0.37 -17.72 15.52
N ARG A 40 0.37 -18.80 15.28
CA ARG A 40 0.98 -19.66 16.31
C ARG A 40 2.46 -19.31 16.49
N GLY A 41 3.05 -19.88 17.53
CA GLY A 41 4.46 -19.68 17.88
C GLY A 41 4.75 -18.36 18.61
N ASP A 42 6.00 -18.27 19.07
CA ASP A 42 6.53 -17.11 19.77
C ASP A 42 6.72 -15.93 18.81
N ARG A 43 6.45 -14.73 19.32
CA ARG A 43 6.70 -13.49 18.59
C ARG A 43 8.20 -13.17 18.59
N GLN A 44 8.78 -12.96 17.42
CA GLN A 44 10.17 -12.52 17.27
C GLN A 44 10.23 -11.00 17.17
N GLN A 45 11.03 -10.35 18.01
CA GLN A 45 11.25 -8.91 17.90
C GLN A 45 12.12 -8.60 16.67
N LEU A 46 11.64 -7.74 15.78
CA LEU A 46 12.39 -7.28 14.60
C LEU A 46 13.12 -5.96 14.85
N ALA A 47 12.42 -4.97 15.39
CA ALA A 47 12.97 -3.62 15.58
C ALA A 47 12.19 -2.84 16.66
N ALA A 48 12.79 -1.77 17.19
CA ALA A 48 12.10 -0.82 18.06
C ALA A 48 11.41 0.27 17.23
N ILE A 49 10.19 0.66 17.62
CA ILE A 49 9.47 1.78 17.00
C ILE A 49 10.06 3.09 17.55
N PRO A 50 10.36 4.08 16.70
CA PRO A 50 10.90 5.37 17.13
C PRO A 50 10.04 6.03 18.22
N GLY A 51 10.65 6.29 19.38
CA GLY A 51 9.98 6.90 20.53
C GLY A 51 8.92 6.02 21.20
N GLY A 52 8.81 4.73 20.85
CA GLY A 52 7.83 3.80 21.41
C GLY A 52 6.37 4.17 21.12
N LYS A 53 6.14 5.06 20.15
CA LYS A 53 4.81 5.59 19.81
C LYS A 53 3.96 4.56 19.06
N ASP A 54 2.65 4.80 19.07
CA ASP A 54 1.74 4.08 18.18
C ASP A 54 2.07 4.39 16.71
N VAL A 55 1.97 3.36 15.89
CA VAL A 55 2.08 3.48 14.44
C VAL A 55 0.66 3.78 13.92
N ASP A 56 0.53 4.50 12.81
CA ASP A 56 -0.73 4.73 12.08
C ASP A 56 -0.77 4.03 10.72
N SER A 57 0.39 3.67 10.17
CA SER A 57 0.49 2.88 8.95
C SER A 57 1.82 2.15 8.87
N ILE A 58 1.83 0.94 8.30
CA ILE A 58 3.02 0.15 8.03
C ILE A 58 2.98 -0.37 6.59
N ALA A 59 4.11 -0.24 5.89
CA ALA A 59 4.37 -0.93 4.64
C ALA A 59 5.74 -1.60 4.73
N ILE A 60 5.86 -2.81 4.20
CA ILE A 60 7.08 -3.60 4.23
C ILE A 60 7.57 -3.83 2.80
N ASP A 61 8.89 -3.83 2.59
CA ASP A 61 9.43 -4.22 1.29
C ASP A 61 9.23 -5.73 1.06
N TYR A 62 9.35 -6.19 -0.18
CA TYR A 62 8.99 -7.58 -0.50
C TYR A 62 9.81 -8.57 0.33
N ARG A 63 11.08 -8.25 0.60
CA ARG A 63 12.00 -9.11 1.36
C ARG A 63 11.80 -9.12 2.87
N GLY A 64 10.86 -8.34 3.42
CA GLY A 64 10.71 -8.26 4.88
C GLY A 64 11.89 -7.61 5.60
N GLN A 65 12.68 -6.75 4.94
CA GLN A 65 13.93 -6.20 5.47
C GLN A 65 13.79 -4.75 5.95
N VAL A 66 12.78 -4.03 5.46
CA VAL A 66 12.58 -2.60 5.71
C VAL A 66 11.10 -2.32 5.86
N ALA A 67 10.76 -1.61 6.94
CA ALA A 67 9.47 -0.99 7.13
C ALA A 67 9.49 0.49 6.73
N LEU A 68 8.38 0.96 6.17
CA LEU A 68 7.98 2.35 6.11
C LEU A 68 6.81 2.52 7.08
N LEU A 69 7.02 3.32 8.11
CA LEU A 69 6.07 3.56 9.19
C LEU A 69 5.54 4.99 9.12
N ARG A 70 4.24 5.17 9.33
CA ARG A 70 3.66 6.47 9.69
C ARG A 70 3.46 6.49 11.20
N ILE A 71 3.95 7.53 11.86
CA ILE A 71 3.86 7.75 13.31
C ILE A 71 3.42 9.19 13.51
N GLY A 72 2.15 9.39 13.85
CA GLY A 72 1.46 10.67 13.77
C GLY A 72 1.52 11.26 12.36
N GLU A 73 2.10 12.46 12.26
CA GLU A 73 2.28 13.16 10.99
C GLU A 73 3.62 12.86 10.30
N SER A 74 4.47 12.05 10.91
CA SER A 74 5.82 11.78 10.42
C SER A 74 5.96 10.40 9.79
N TRP A 75 6.73 10.33 8.70
CA TRP A 75 7.11 9.07 8.07
C TRP A 75 8.52 8.65 8.47
N HIS A 76 8.70 7.37 8.74
CA HIS A 76 9.96 6.78 9.15
C HIS A 76 10.29 5.56 8.30
N ARG A 77 11.50 5.52 7.75
CA ARG A 77 12.05 4.27 7.19
C ARG A 77 12.86 3.55 8.26
N LEU A 78 12.54 2.30 8.53
CA LEU A 78 13.16 1.49 9.58
C LEU A 78 13.64 0.14 9.02
N PRO A 79 14.95 -0.14 9.02
CA PRO A 79 15.45 -1.49 8.78
C PRO A 79 14.96 -2.45 9.86
N LEU A 80 14.48 -3.63 9.47
CA LEU A 80 13.92 -4.66 10.34
C LEU A 80 15.01 -5.56 10.91
N ARG A 81 15.85 -4.99 11.77
CA ARG A 81 16.86 -5.73 12.53
C ARG A 81 17.08 -5.08 13.90
N PRO A 82 17.46 -5.86 14.93
CA PRO A 82 17.71 -5.32 16.26
C PRO A 82 18.73 -4.16 16.24
N GLY A 83 18.44 -3.10 17.00
CA GLY A 83 19.30 -1.93 17.13
C GLY A 83 19.35 -1.00 15.91
N ALA A 84 18.61 -1.28 14.84
CA ALA A 84 18.55 -0.37 13.69
C ALA A 84 17.94 0.98 14.05
N LYS A 85 18.55 2.06 13.55
CA LYS A 85 18.00 3.42 13.67
C LYS A 85 17.05 3.69 12.50
N SER A 86 15.89 4.28 12.80
CA SER A 86 15.01 4.80 11.77
C SER A 86 15.54 6.09 11.15
N VAL A 87 15.14 6.38 9.92
CA VAL A 87 15.34 7.67 9.27
C VAL A 87 13.98 8.34 9.11
N ALA A 88 13.80 9.51 9.74
CA ALA A 88 12.63 10.35 9.53
C ALA A 88 12.67 10.97 8.12
N LEU A 89 11.51 11.04 7.47
CA LEU A 89 11.33 11.55 6.12
C LEU A 89 10.48 12.82 6.15
N ASP A 90 10.82 13.80 5.33
CA ASP A 90 10.09 15.07 5.20
C ASP A 90 8.82 14.94 4.33
N CYS A 91 8.12 13.81 4.45
CA CYS A 91 6.95 13.49 3.66
C CYS A 91 5.67 14.05 4.29
N LYS A 92 4.86 14.74 3.49
CA LYS A 92 3.50 15.16 3.79
C LYS A 92 2.52 14.23 3.08
N GLY A 93 1.47 13.79 3.78
CA GLY A 93 0.44 12.91 3.22
C GLY A 93 0.96 11.48 3.03
N ASP A 94 0.63 10.84 1.91
CA ASP A 94 1.00 9.44 1.68
C ASP A 94 2.46 9.28 1.20
N ALA A 95 3.13 8.26 1.73
CA ALA A 95 4.43 7.81 1.26
C ALA A 95 4.36 6.35 0.80
N ARG A 96 5.17 6.00 -0.20
CA ARG A 96 5.21 4.66 -0.81
C ARG A 96 6.62 4.10 -0.79
N LEU A 97 6.76 2.88 -0.28
CA LEU A 97 8.02 2.12 -0.26
C LEU A 97 8.17 1.35 -1.58
N SER A 98 9.36 1.38 -2.16
CA SER A 98 9.70 0.51 -3.29
C SER A 98 9.79 -0.95 -2.84
N GLY A 99 9.45 -1.90 -3.72
CA GLY A 99 9.48 -3.33 -3.40
C GLY A 99 10.82 -3.92 -2.91
N ASN A 100 11.95 -3.26 -3.16
CA ASN A 100 13.26 -3.68 -2.66
C ASN A 100 13.73 -2.90 -1.42
N GLY A 101 12.87 -2.05 -0.85
CA GLY A 101 13.15 -1.26 0.36
C GLY A 101 14.17 -0.13 0.18
N ARG A 102 14.66 0.12 -1.05
CA ARG A 102 15.75 1.09 -1.31
C ARG A 102 15.26 2.48 -1.62
N CYS A 103 14.00 2.66 -2.01
CA CYS A 103 13.45 3.96 -2.32
C CYS A 103 12.14 4.20 -1.58
N VAL A 104 11.92 5.45 -1.17
CA VAL A 104 10.61 5.94 -0.72
C VAL A 104 10.23 7.12 -1.59
N VAL A 105 8.97 7.18 -1.99
CA VAL A 105 8.44 8.32 -2.74
C VAL A 105 7.24 8.93 -2.03
N CYS A 106 7.19 10.25 -2.01
CA CYS A 106 6.14 11.02 -1.34
C CYS A 106 6.10 12.44 -1.88
N ILE A 107 5.13 13.22 -1.40
CA ILE A 107 5.13 14.68 -1.50
C ILE A 107 5.84 15.23 -0.27
N ASP A 108 6.76 16.17 -0.43
CA ASP A 108 7.45 16.79 0.69
C ASP A 108 6.57 17.80 1.44
N THR A 109 7.04 18.31 2.58
CA THR A 109 6.33 19.36 3.34
C THR A 109 6.08 20.66 2.57
N ARG A 110 6.77 20.88 1.45
CA ARG A 110 6.63 22.02 0.54
C ARG A 110 5.71 21.72 -0.65
N GLY A 111 5.07 20.55 -0.69
CA GLY A 111 4.17 20.14 -1.77
C GLY A 111 4.88 19.63 -3.02
N LYS A 112 6.18 19.34 -2.98
CA LYS A 112 6.97 18.89 -4.13
C LYS A 112 7.16 17.37 -4.11
N PRO A 113 7.05 16.68 -5.26
CA PRO A 113 7.33 15.26 -5.34
C PRO A 113 8.83 14.96 -5.15
N VAL A 114 9.15 14.04 -4.23
CA VAL A 114 10.52 13.67 -3.90
C VAL A 114 10.71 12.16 -3.81
N VAL A 115 11.90 11.70 -4.19
CA VAL A 115 12.34 10.31 -3.99
C VAL A 115 13.52 10.30 -3.03
N TRP A 116 13.37 9.56 -1.95
CA TRP A 116 14.43 9.20 -1.03
C TRP A 116 15.07 7.89 -1.48
N VAL A 117 16.40 7.85 -1.61
CA VAL A 117 17.17 6.66 -2.01
C VAL A 117 18.14 6.28 -0.91
N PHE A 118 18.09 5.02 -0.49
CA PHE A 118 18.87 4.49 0.62
C PHE A 118 19.95 3.54 0.10
N GLY A 119 21.20 3.81 0.48
CA GLY A 119 22.33 2.91 0.25
C GLY A 119 22.47 1.85 1.35
N LYS A 120 23.49 1.00 1.23
CA LYS A 120 23.82 -0.04 2.24
C LYS A 120 24.05 0.53 3.65
N GLY A 121 24.56 1.77 3.75
CA GLY A 121 24.79 2.46 5.02
C GLY A 121 23.57 3.14 5.65
N GLY A 122 22.37 2.97 5.09
CA GLY A 122 21.13 3.52 5.64
C GLY A 122 20.94 5.04 5.50
N ARG A 123 21.97 5.79 5.12
CA ARG A 123 21.83 7.22 4.79
C ARG A 123 20.97 7.38 3.53
N GLY A 124 19.90 8.17 3.66
CA GLY A 124 19.02 8.54 2.56
C GLY A 124 19.58 9.73 1.79
N LYS A 125 19.58 9.65 0.47
CA LYS A 125 19.76 10.81 -0.43
C LYS A 125 18.41 11.19 -1.01
N ARG A 126 18.09 12.49 -1.01
CA ARG A 126 16.82 13.03 -1.48
C ARG A 126 16.98 13.60 -2.89
N TYR A 127 16.06 13.26 -3.77
CA TYR A 127 16.00 13.75 -5.14
C TYR A 127 14.63 14.38 -5.39
N GLN A 128 14.61 15.63 -5.87
CA GLN A 128 13.37 16.26 -6.32
C GLN A 128 13.03 15.79 -7.73
N LEU A 129 11.75 15.48 -7.98
CA LEU A 129 11.30 15.08 -9.30
C LEU A 129 10.71 16.29 -10.07
N PRO A 130 11.11 16.52 -11.33
CA PRO A 130 10.54 17.57 -12.14
C PRO A 130 9.18 17.13 -12.71
N GLU A 131 8.14 17.93 -12.44
CA GLU A 131 6.91 18.04 -13.25
C GLU A 131 5.99 16.81 -13.35
N ALA A 132 5.97 15.94 -12.33
CA ALA A 132 5.03 14.81 -12.32
C ALA A 132 4.50 14.52 -10.92
N SER A 133 3.20 14.19 -10.84
CA SER A 133 2.64 13.58 -9.65
C SER A 133 3.18 12.16 -9.57
N VAL A 134 3.86 11.82 -8.48
CA VAL A 134 4.35 10.46 -8.32
C VAL A 134 3.24 9.60 -7.78
N VAL A 135 3.01 8.47 -8.46
CA VAL A 135 1.96 7.54 -8.09
C VAL A 135 2.51 6.32 -7.34
N GLY A 136 3.81 6.02 -7.50
CA GLY A 136 4.48 4.96 -6.73
C GLY A 136 5.57 4.22 -7.50
N PHE A 137 5.65 2.91 -7.30
CA PHE A 137 6.61 2.01 -7.95
C PHE A 137 5.90 0.85 -8.64
N ALA A 138 6.46 0.36 -9.74
CA ALA A 138 6.05 -0.88 -10.41
C ALA A 138 7.27 -1.61 -10.98
N GLY A 139 7.47 -2.87 -10.58
CA GLY A 139 8.61 -3.67 -11.05
C GLY A 139 9.96 -2.99 -10.75
N GLY A 140 10.07 -2.34 -9.60
CA GLY A 140 11.27 -1.60 -9.17
C GLY A 140 11.54 -0.26 -9.88
N LYS A 141 10.69 0.15 -10.82
CA LYS A 141 10.78 1.44 -11.52
C LYS A 141 9.79 2.45 -10.95
N LEU A 142 10.07 3.75 -11.12
CA LEU A 142 9.15 4.82 -10.75
C LEU A 142 7.95 4.83 -11.71
N LEU A 143 6.77 5.01 -11.14
CA LEU A 143 5.55 5.32 -11.87
C LEU A 143 5.14 6.76 -11.62
N LEU A 144 4.97 7.49 -12.71
CA LEU A 144 4.66 8.91 -12.72
C LEU A 144 3.36 9.13 -13.49
N GLU A 145 2.52 10.02 -12.98
CA GLU A 145 1.45 10.61 -13.75
C GLU A 145 1.97 11.87 -14.44
N ARG A 146 1.76 11.94 -15.75
CA ARG A 146 2.09 13.11 -16.56
C ARG A 146 0.97 13.35 -17.55
N THR A 147 0.35 14.53 -17.50
CA THR A 147 -0.70 14.95 -18.45
C THR A 147 -1.81 13.90 -18.60
N GLY A 148 -2.29 13.35 -17.47
CA GLY A 148 -3.31 12.30 -17.46
C GLY A 148 -2.87 10.93 -18.01
N LYS A 149 -1.57 10.69 -18.21
CA LYS A 149 -0.98 9.41 -18.65
C LYS A 149 -0.13 8.81 -17.53
N LEU A 150 -0.05 7.49 -17.47
CA LEU A 150 0.95 6.82 -16.62
C LEU A 150 2.18 6.48 -17.44
N VAL A 151 3.33 6.90 -16.93
CA VAL A 151 4.63 6.59 -17.49
C VAL A 151 5.53 5.92 -16.46
N ARG A 152 6.38 5.00 -16.93
CA ARG A 152 7.37 4.28 -16.14
C ARG A 152 8.77 4.78 -16.49
N THR A 153 9.60 5.01 -15.49
CA THR A 153 10.99 5.45 -15.69
C THR A 153 11.93 4.93 -14.61
N ALA A 154 13.21 4.79 -14.95
CA ALA A 154 14.26 4.63 -13.94
C ALA A 154 14.53 5.99 -13.27
N LEU A 155 14.95 5.98 -12.00
CA LEU A 155 15.33 7.21 -11.31
C LEU A 155 16.49 7.89 -12.06
N GLY A 156 16.36 9.19 -12.32
CA GLY A 156 17.36 9.97 -13.06
C GLY A 156 17.34 9.78 -14.59
N SER A 157 16.55 8.84 -15.11
CA SER A 157 16.43 8.62 -16.55
C SER A 157 15.51 9.65 -17.21
N LYS A 158 15.96 10.19 -18.35
CA LYS A 158 15.11 10.99 -19.27
C LYS A 158 14.20 10.10 -20.12
N LYS A 159 14.55 8.83 -20.35
CA LYS A 159 13.72 7.88 -21.09
C LYS A 159 12.51 7.49 -20.24
N ARG A 160 11.32 7.61 -20.83
CA ARG A 160 10.03 7.31 -20.20
C ARG A 160 9.27 6.35 -21.09
N GLU A 161 8.67 5.34 -20.49
CA GLU A 161 7.85 4.34 -21.15
C GLU A 161 6.38 4.62 -20.84
N LEU A 162 5.53 4.74 -21.86
CA LEU A 162 4.09 4.83 -21.65
C LEU A 162 3.57 3.47 -21.18
N VAL A 163 2.92 3.44 -20.02
CA VAL A 163 2.34 2.19 -19.46
C VAL A 163 0.82 2.22 -19.34
N SER A 164 0.21 3.41 -19.37
CA SER A 164 -1.24 3.59 -19.57
C SER A 164 -1.51 4.92 -20.27
N PRO A 165 -2.38 4.96 -21.30
CA PRO A 165 -2.80 6.20 -21.93
C PRO A 165 -3.71 7.05 -21.04
N HIS A 166 -4.28 6.46 -19.98
CA HIS A 166 -5.13 7.15 -19.01
C HIS A 166 -4.69 6.82 -17.59
N ALA A 167 -4.36 7.83 -16.81
CA ALA A 167 -4.11 7.70 -15.39
C ALA A 167 -5.44 7.59 -14.63
N PRO A 168 -5.51 6.76 -13.59
CA PRO A 168 -6.65 6.75 -12.69
C PRO A 168 -6.67 8.03 -11.87
N ALA A 169 -7.87 8.51 -11.55
CA ALA A 169 -8.06 9.73 -10.79
C ALA A 169 -7.62 9.58 -9.32
N SER A 170 -7.74 8.39 -8.75
CA SER A 170 -7.35 8.12 -7.36
C SER A 170 -7.16 6.63 -7.09
N ARG A 171 -6.85 6.29 -5.82
CA ARG A 171 -6.81 4.91 -5.30
C ARG A 171 -5.93 3.98 -6.14
N PHE A 172 -4.80 4.50 -6.62
CA PHE A 172 -3.88 3.75 -7.46
C PHE A 172 -3.06 2.76 -6.63
N LEU A 173 -2.94 1.53 -7.12
CA LEU A 173 -2.06 0.53 -6.54
C LEU A 173 -1.48 -0.37 -7.63
N ALA A 174 -0.16 -0.30 -7.83
CA ALA A 174 0.55 -1.16 -8.77
C ALA A 174 0.90 -2.52 -8.17
N SER A 175 0.83 -3.57 -9.00
CA SER A 175 1.22 -4.92 -8.62
C SER A 175 2.74 -5.03 -8.38
N PRO A 176 3.19 -5.93 -7.49
CA PRO A 176 4.61 -6.16 -7.21
C PRO A 176 5.47 -6.46 -8.43
N ASN A 177 4.98 -7.30 -9.34
CA ASN A 177 5.68 -7.64 -10.58
C ASN A 177 5.68 -6.51 -11.63
N GLY A 178 4.97 -5.41 -11.38
CA GLY A 178 4.90 -4.24 -12.25
C GLY A 178 4.20 -4.45 -13.58
N LYS A 179 3.44 -5.54 -13.74
CA LYS A 179 2.70 -5.86 -14.98
C LYS A 179 1.26 -5.35 -14.95
N ARG A 180 0.70 -5.10 -13.77
CA ARG A 180 -0.68 -4.64 -13.58
C ARG A 180 -0.77 -3.50 -12.58
N ALA A 181 -1.89 -2.82 -12.62
CA ALA A 181 -2.28 -1.88 -11.58
C ALA A 181 -3.80 -1.88 -11.41
N ILE A 182 -4.22 -1.33 -10.29
CA ILE A 182 -5.60 -1.00 -9.97
C ILE A 182 -5.69 0.52 -9.81
N GLY A 183 -6.82 1.11 -10.21
CA GLY A 183 -7.10 2.51 -9.96
C GLY A 183 -8.57 2.84 -10.15
N TYR A 184 -8.97 3.96 -9.55
CA TYR A 184 -10.33 4.48 -9.63
C TYR A 184 -10.49 5.41 -10.83
N TYR A 185 -11.58 5.24 -11.57
CA TYR A 185 -11.95 6.10 -12.69
C TYR A 185 -13.36 6.66 -12.43
N PRO A 186 -13.54 7.99 -12.44
CA PRO A 186 -14.86 8.59 -12.33
C PRO A 186 -15.68 8.26 -13.59
N GLY A 187 -16.99 8.14 -13.42
CA GLY A 187 -17.91 8.01 -14.54
C GLY A 187 -18.08 9.34 -15.30
N SER A 188 -18.65 9.28 -16.49
CA SER A 188 -19.13 10.49 -17.19
C SER A 188 -20.58 10.77 -16.80
N LYS A 189 -20.93 12.05 -16.70
CA LYS A 189 -22.32 12.48 -16.46
C LYS A 189 -23.26 12.03 -17.59
N GLU A 190 -22.75 12.00 -18.82
CA GLU A 190 -23.49 11.60 -20.02
C GLU A 190 -23.94 10.13 -20.00
N GLN A 191 -23.22 9.27 -19.27
CA GLN A 191 -23.54 7.84 -19.16
C GLN A 191 -24.07 7.46 -17.77
N ASP A 192 -24.66 8.41 -17.04
CA ASP A 192 -25.20 8.19 -15.68
C ASP A 192 -24.18 7.50 -14.75
N ASN A 193 -22.91 7.89 -14.88
CA ASN A 193 -21.79 7.31 -14.13
C ASN A 193 -21.67 5.78 -14.18
N LYS A 194 -22.21 5.11 -15.21
CA LYS A 194 -22.14 3.64 -15.35
C LYS A 194 -20.71 3.11 -15.35
N ASP A 195 -19.78 3.90 -15.87
CA ASP A 195 -18.36 3.60 -15.95
C ASP A 195 -17.56 3.94 -14.68
N GLU A 196 -18.21 4.50 -13.67
CA GLU A 196 -17.54 4.81 -12.40
C GLU A 196 -17.11 3.54 -11.66
N GLY A 197 -15.85 3.52 -11.24
CA GLY A 197 -15.41 2.58 -10.22
C GLY A 197 -13.94 2.20 -10.28
N LEU A 198 -13.64 1.08 -9.63
CA LEU A 198 -12.31 0.51 -9.51
C LEU A 198 -12.06 -0.47 -10.66
N TYR A 199 -10.93 -0.29 -11.36
CA TYR A 199 -10.54 -1.11 -12.49
C TYR A 199 -9.14 -1.69 -12.30
N SER A 200 -8.95 -2.93 -12.76
CA SER A 200 -7.64 -3.53 -13.00
C SER A 200 -7.25 -3.35 -14.47
N PHE A 201 -5.97 -3.13 -14.74
CA PHE A 201 -5.44 -3.00 -16.10
C PHE A 201 -3.98 -3.43 -16.15
N ARG A 202 -3.50 -3.74 -17.36
CA ARG A 202 -2.09 -4.06 -17.62
C ARG A 202 -1.28 -2.77 -17.78
N LEU A 203 -0.03 -2.80 -17.32
CA LEU A 203 0.95 -1.72 -17.48
C LEU A 203 1.80 -1.95 -18.74
N ASP A 204 1.14 -2.01 -19.90
CA ASP A 204 1.72 -2.35 -21.21
C ASP A 204 1.53 -1.26 -22.27
N GLY A 205 1.09 -0.07 -21.86
CA GLY A 205 0.85 1.06 -22.75
C GLY A 205 -0.53 1.05 -23.41
N ARG A 206 -1.24 -0.10 -23.40
CA ARG A 206 -2.63 -0.20 -23.86
C ARG A 206 -3.62 -0.07 -22.70
N ALA A 207 -3.31 -0.69 -21.55
CA ALA A 207 -4.08 -0.60 -20.31
C ALA A 207 -5.58 -0.88 -20.45
N VAL A 208 -5.93 -1.97 -21.14
CA VAL A 208 -7.32 -2.44 -21.24
C VAL A 208 -7.89 -2.63 -19.82
N LYS A 209 -8.92 -1.83 -19.50
CA LYS A 209 -9.56 -1.77 -18.19
C LYS A 209 -10.52 -2.95 -18.01
N ARG A 210 -10.50 -3.57 -16.84
CA ARG A 210 -11.48 -4.55 -16.38
C ARG A 210 -12.06 -4.09 -15.05
N ARG A 211 -13.38 -3.92 -15.00
CA ARG A 211 -14.07 -3.46 -13.79
C ARG A 211 -13.91 -4.52 -12.69
N LEU A 212 -13.56 -4.07 -11.49
CA LEU A 212 -13.49 -4.90 -10.30
C LEU A 212 -14.71 -4.68 -9.42
N LEU A 213 -14.84 -3.46 -8.89
CA LEU A 213 -15.91 -3.05 -7.98
C LEU A 213 -16.30 -1.60 -8.27
N ARG A 214 -17.52 -1.20 -7.94
CA ARG A 214 -17.97 0.18 -8.10
C ARG A 214 -17.31 1.09 -7.05
N ASN A 215 -17.38 0.70 -5.79
CA ASN A 215 -16.72 1.34 -4.67
C ASN A 215 -15.62 0.40 -4.13
N GLY A 216 -14.62 0.97 -3.47
CA GLY A 216 -13.52 0.20 -2.90
C GLY A 216 -12.19 0.94 -2.94
N THR A 217 -11.35 0.63 -1.95
CA THR A 217 -10.01 1.16 -1.80
C THR A 217 -9.03 -0.01 -1.78
N PRO A 218 -8.14 -0.13 -2.79
CA PRO A 218 -7.14 -1.17 -2.79
C PRO A 218 -6.14 -0.91 -1.66
N VAL A 219 -5.96 -1.93 -0.81
CA VAL A 219 -5.11 -1.86 0.38
C VAL A 219 -3.72 -2.41 0.05
N VAL A 220 -3.65 -3.66 -0.39
CA VAL A 220 -2.37 -4.31 -0.70
C VAL A 220 -2.51 -5.43 -1.74
N TRP A 221 -1.42 -5.73 -2.44
CA TRP A 221 -1.29 -6.90 -3.30
C TRP A 221 -0.59 -8.04 -2.56
N SER A 222 -1.00 -9.27 -2.86
CA SER A 222 -0.13 -10.44 -2.68
C SER A 222 1.14 -10.30 -3.50
N LEU A 223 2.26 -10.85 -3.02
CA LEU A 223 3.57 -10.70 -3.67
C LEU A 223 3.65 -11.46 -4.99
N ASP A 224 2.94 -12.58 -5.12
CA ASP A 224 2.74 -13.29 -6.38
C ASP A 224 1.92 -12.49 -7.43
N SER A 225 1.37 -11.33 -7.03
CA SER A 225 0.58 -10.41 -7.85
C SER A 225 -0.72 -11.01 -8.39
N ARG A 226 -1.26 -12.07 -7.76
CA ARG A 226 -2.50 -12.73 -8.19
C ARG A 226 -3.73 -12.21 -7.46
N TRP A 227 -3.56 -11.78 -6.21
CA TRP A 227 -4.62 -11.32 -5.33
C TRP A 227 -4.41 -9.89 -4.86
N VAL A 228 -5.52 -9.18 -4.68
CA VAL A 228 -5.56 -7.84 -4.08
C VAL A 228 -6.56 -7.83 -2.94
N VAL A 229 -6.17 -7.20 -1.82
CA VAL A 229 -7.07 -6.88 -0.73
C VAL A 229 -7.72 -5.52 -1.01
N ILE A 230 -9.05 -5.46 -0.97
CA ILE A 230 -9.85 -4.25 -1.14
C ILE A 230 -10.63 -3.98 0.16
N GLY A 231 -10.56 -2.75 0.65
CA GLY A 231 -11.43 -2.25 1.71
C GLY A 231 -12.69 -1.61 1.14
N LEU A 232 -13.83 -1.91 1.76
CA LEU A 232 -15.13 -1.28 1.56
C LEU A 232 -15.61 -0.68 2.89
N ASP A 233 -16.69 0.10 2.84
CA ASP A 233 -17.20 0.85 3.99
C ASP A 233 -17.57 -0.07 5.16
N ASP A 234 -18.13 -1.25 4.90
CA ASP A 234 -18.57 -2.25 5.88
C ASP A 234 -17.91 -3.63 5.69
N GLN A 235 -17.10 -3.79 4.64
CA GLN A 235 -16.52 -5.08 4.26
C GLN A 235 -15.01 -5.00 3.96
N ALA A 236 -14.35 -6.16 4.06
CA ALA A 236 -13.04 -6.39 3.48
C ALA A 236 -13.16 -7.49 2.43
N CYS A 237 -12.51 -7.35 1.29
CA CYS A 237 -12.57 -8.33 0.22
C CYS A 237 -11.18 -8.74 -0.27
N LEU A 238 -11.04 -10.00 -0.65
CA LEU A 238 -9.91 -10.53 -1.40
C LEU A 238 -10.37 -10.81 -2.83
N LEU A 239 -9.74 -10.18 -3.81
CA LEU A 239 -10.11 -10.26 -5.22
C LEU A 239 -8.97 -10.83 -6.04
N ALA A 240 -9.30 -11.68 -7.02
CA ALA A 240 -8.35 -12.01 -8.08
C ALA A 240 -8.09 -10.75 -8.90
N ALA A 241 -6.81 -10.47 -9.13
CA ALA A 241 -6.33 -9.26 -9.80
C ALA A 241 -6.83 -9.11 -11.25
N ILE A 242 -7.27 -10.20 -11.87
CA ILE A 242 -7.82 -10.22 -13.24
C ILE A 242 -9.34 -10.02 -13.27
N GLY A 243 -9.98 -9.91 -12.11
CA GLY A 243 -11.43 -9.94 -11.92
C GLY A 243 -12.00 -11.37 -11.82
N GLY A 244 -13.32 -11.46 -11.70
CA GLY A 244 -14.07 -12.72 -11.82
C GLY A 244 -14.11 -13.62 -10.58
N GLN A 245 -13.16 -13.50 -9.65
CA GLN A 245 -13.18 -14.24 -8.39
C GLN A 245 -12.95 -13.30 -7.22
N TYR A 246 -13.81 -13.40 -6.20
CA TYR A 246 -13.66 -12.63 -4.97
C TYR A 246 -14.31 -13.32 -3.78
N LYS A 247 -13.88 -12.94 -2.59
CA LYS A 247 -14.52 -13.28 -1.32
C LYS A 247 -14.52 -12.04 -0.45
N CYS A 248 -15.64 -11.76 0.22
CA CYS A 248 -15.79 -10.62 1.11
C CYS A 248 -16.20 -11.08 2.50
N TRP A 249 -15.80 -10.32 3.51
CA TRP A 249 -16.10 -10.52 4.92
C TRP A 249 -16.71 -9.22 5.48
N SER A 250 -17.96 -9.29 5.92
CA SER A 250 -18.68 -8.17 6.56
C SER A 250 -18.17 -7.90 7.97
N ASP A 251 -18.28 -6.65 8.42
CA ASP A 251 -17.79 -6.17 9.72
C ASP A 251 -16.26 -6.25 9.90
N TYR A 252 -15.52 -6.41 8.79
CA TYR A 252 -14.07 -6.43 8.76
C TYR A 252 -13.50 -5.21 8.03
N GLN A 253 -12.35 -4.74 8.53
CA GLN A 253 -11.45 -3.82 7.88
C GLN A 253 -10.35 -4.62 7.19
N ALA A 254 -10.12 -4.29 5.92
CA ALA A 254 -9.04 -4.85 5.12
C ALA A 254 -7.68 -4.46 5.71
N SER A 255 -6.79 -5.44 5.88
CA SER A 255 -5.43 -5.19 6.34
C SER A 255 -4.37 -5.71 5.37
N THR A 256 -4.12 -7.02 5.31
CA THR A 256 -3.04 -7.55 4.47
C THR A 256 -3.31 -8.97 3.99
N VAL A 257 -2.44 -9.49 3.13
CA VAL A 257 -2.51 -10.84 2.58
C VAL A 257 -1.10 -11.43 2.55
N THR A 258 -1.00 -12.73 2.82
CA THR A 258 0.22 -13.52 2.65
C THR A 258 0.83 -13.37 1.26
N ALA A 259 2.15 -13.58 1.16
CA ALA A 259 2.91 -13.44 -0.07
C ALA A 259 2.34 -14.25 -1.25
N ASP A 260 1.86 -15.47 -0.98
CA ASP A 260 1.26 -16.39 -1.94
C ASP A 260 -0.26 -16.24 -2.10
N GLY A 261 -0.85 -15.27 -1.40
CA GLY A 261 -2.28 -15.00 -1.44
C GLY A 261 -3.17 -16.05 -0.78
N LYS A 262 -2.62 -17.06 -0.09
CA LYS A 262 -3.41 -18.16 0.50
C LYS A 262 -4.15 -17.80 1.77
N ARG A 263 -3.73 -16.73 2.45
CA ARG A 263 -4.38 -16.23 3.67
C ARG A 263 -4.49 -14.72 3.65
N ILE A 264 -5.62 -14.22 4.12
CA ILE A 264 -5.89 -12.81 4.36
C ILE A 264 -5.97 -12.55 5.85
N PHE A 265 -5.43 -11.40 6.26
CA PHE A 265 -5.50 -10.89 7.61
C PHE A 265 -6.48 -9.74 7.65
N LEU A 266 -7.44 -9.83 8.56
CA LEU A 266 -8.55 -8.91 8.69
C LEU A 266 -8.64 -8.40 10.12
N ARG A 267 -9.09 -7.16 10.29
CA ARG A 267 -9.39 -6.61 11.62
C ARG A 267 -10.90 -6.45 11.77
N ARG A 268 -11.48 -6.90 12.88
CA ARG A 268 -12.92 -6.69 13.13
C ARG A 268 -13.18 -5.22 13.46
N LYS A 269 -14.24 -4.64 12.90
CA LYS A 269 -14.59 -3.20 13.07
C LYS A 269 -15.25 -2.88 14.41
N ARG A 270 -16.06 -3.81 14.94
CA ARG A 270 -16.90 -3.61 16.14
C ARG A 270 -16.16 -3.84 17.45
N ASP A 271 -14.96 -4.38 17.38
CA ASP A 271 -14.16 -4.68 18.55
C ASP A 271 -13.03 -3.66 18.59
N ASP A 272 -12.94 -2.90 19.69
CA ASP A 272 -11.79 -2.03 19.94
C ASP A 272 -10.51 -2.87 20.13
N SER A 273 -10.65 -4.20 20.22
CA SER A 273 -9.52 -5.10 20.17
C SER A 273 -8.64 -4.86 18.94
N LYS A 274 -7.32 -4.83 19.18
CA LYS A 274 -6.31 -4.85 18.13
C LYS A 274 -6.15 -6.26 17.53
N ALA A 275 -7.15 -7.14 17.70
CA ALA A 275 -7.10 -8.53 17.25
C ALA A 275 -7.16 -8.61 15.72
N ILE A 276 -6.35 -9.51 15.16
CA ILE A 276 -6.27 -9.78 13.73
C ILE A 276 -6.79 -11.20 13.53
N ASP A 277 -7.85 -11.32 12.76
CA ASP A 277 -8.42 -12.60 12.34
C ASP A 277 -7.73 -13.05 11.05
N ILE A 278 -7.41 -14.35 10.98
CA ILE A 278 -6.70 -14.97 9.87
C ILE A 278 -7.68 -15.90 9.15
N TYR A 279 -7.88 -15.65 7.85
CA TYR A 279 -8.75 -16.49 7.03
C TYR A 279 -7.97 -17.12 5.88
N ALA A 280 -8.25 -18.39 5.62
CA ALA A 280 -7.86 -19.00 4.36
C ALA A 280 -8.57 -18.28 3.20
N ALA A 281 -7.78 -17.90 2.20
CA ALA A 281 -8.24 -17.26 0.98
C ALA A 281 -9.08 -18.18 0.11
N ALA A 282 -9.10 -19.49 0.40
CA ALA A 282 -9.72 -20.58 -0.35
C ALA A 282 -10.85 -20.10 -1.28
N THR A 283 -10.43 -19.78 -2.50
CA THR A 283 -11.30 -19.69 -3.66
C THR A 283 -11.32 -21.09 -4.23
N LYS A 284 -12.51 -21.67 -4.42
CA LYS A 284 -12.62 -22.94 -5.16
C LYS A 284 -11.96 -22.71 -6.52
N GLY A 285 -10.90 -23.46 -6.79
CA GLY A 285 -10.25 -23.52 -8.10
C GLY A 285 -11.19 -24.12 -9.13
#